data_AF-A0A5R9IFG5-F1
#
_entry.id   AF-A0A5R9IFG5-F1
#
_cell.length_a   1.000
_cell.length_b   1.000
_cell.length_c   1.000
_cell.angle_alpha   90.00
_cell.angle_beta   90.00
_cell.angle_gamma   90.00
#
_symmetry.space_group_name_H-M   'P 1'
#
loop_
_entity.id
_entity.type
_entity.pdbx_description
1 polymer ?
#
loop_
_entity_poly.entity_id
_entity_poly.type
_entity_poly.pdbx_seq_one_letter_code
_entity_poly.pdbx_strand_id
1 'polypeptide(L)'
;MRKFVGVDKKEQLALRKQFPQLLPLIKGETTPEYTLLAISIFDHWLNDEECMEFLHMPQLGEIERRCLVFDQFNKLLMERSSILAFRFKGRIKSLPSFKKFSSSGVKYSYMKQTSMGKYKVILPDFDAVYFEGYDDTNIFFLKDLSVKPIIEKLAEKVGLYCLEHR
;
A
#
# COMPACT_ATOMS: atom_id res chain seq x y z
N MET A 1 3.44 -23.68 9.73
CA MET A 1 3.98 -23.37 8.38
C MET A 1 4.46 -21.91 8.35
N ARG A 2 5.60 -21.61 7.73
CA ARG A 2 6.21 -20.26 7.77
C ARG A 2 5.50 -19.30 6.80
N LYS A 3 4.85 -18.25 7.31
CA LYS A 3 4.08 -17.28 6.49
C LYS A 3 4.91 -16.55 5.42
N PHE A 4 6.18 -16.26 5.73
CA PHE A 4 7.05 -15.45 4.87
C PHE A 4 8.40 -16.13 4.59
N VAL A 5 8.80 -16.15 3.32
CA VAL A 5 10.10 -16.66 2.87
C VAL A 5 10.97 -15.48 2.46
N GLY A 6 12.21 -15.44 2.95
CA GLY A 6 13.14 -14.37 2.54
C GLY A 6 13.47 -14.51 1.06
N VAL A 7 13.57 -13.40 0.34
CA VAL A 7 14.15 -13.42 -1.01
C VAL A 7 15.66 -13.71 -0.93
N ASP A 8 16.24 -14.21 -2.02
CA ASP A 8 17.66 -14.57 -2.06
C ASP A 8 18.58 -13.34 -1.90
N LYS A 9 19.86 -13.57 -1.63
CA LYS A 9 20.81 -12.48 -1.34
C LYS A 9 20.96 -11.48 -2.49
N LYS A 10 20.93 -11.95 -3.74
CA LYS A 10 21.07 -11.10 -4.93
C LYS A 10 19.84 -10.22 -5.09
N GLU A 11 18.65 -10.80 -4.93
CA GLU A 11 17.36 -10.12 -4.97
C GLU A 11 17.24 -9.10 -3.82
N GLN A 12 17.67 -9.44 -2.59
CA GLN A 12 17.73 -8.48 -1.48
C GLN A 12 18.55 -7.23 -1.82
N LEU A 13 19.74 -7.42 -2.43
CA LEU A 13 20.63 -6.32 -2.79
C LEU A 13 20.05 -5.46 -3.91
N ALA A 14 19.43 -6.08 -4.92
CA ALA A 14 18.75 -5.37 -6.00
C ALA A 14 17.60 -4.50 -5.46
N LEU A 15 16.72 -5.07 -4.63
CA LEU A 15 15.59 -4.35 -4.05
C LEU A 15 16.03 -3.22 -3.10
N ARG A 16 17.15 -3.37 -2.40
CA ARG A 16 17.71 -2.26 -1.59
C ARG A 16 18.18 -1.09 -2.45
N LYS A 17 18.74 -1.36 -3.63
CA LYS A 17 19.13 -0.32 -4.58
C LYS A 17 17.91 0.32 -5.24
N GLN A 18 16.87 -0.46 -5.48
CA GLN A 18 15.62 0.04 -6.05
C GLN A 18 14.87 0.95 -5.06
N PHE A 19 14.81 0.56 -3.78
CA PHE A 19 14.09 1.27 -2.71
C PHE A 19 15.05 1.80 -1.61
N PRO A 20 15.96 2.75 -1.92
CA PRO A 20 16.96 3.23 -0.95
C PRO A 20 16.33 4.06 0.17
N GLN A 21 15.23 4.78 -0.10
CA GLN A 21 14.57 5.68 0.85
C GLN A 21 13.40 5.03 1.62
N LEU A 22 13.35 3.70 1.68
CA LEU A 22 12.23 3.00 2.32
C LEU A 22 12.10 3.33 3.83
N LEU A 23 13.22 3.54 4.53
CA LEU A 23 13.17 3.89 5.96
C LEU A 23 12.64 5.32 6.22
N PRO A 24 13.16 6.38 5.55
CA PRO A 24 12.55 7.72 5.58
C PRO A 24 11.05 7.70 5.28
N LEU A 25 10.63 7.01 4.21
CA LEU A 25 9.22 6.86 3.83
C LEU A 25 8.36 6.30 4.98
N ILE A 26 8.84 5.25 5.66
CA ILE A 26 8.09 4.65 6.79
C ILE A 26 7.98 5.58 7.99
N LYS A 27 8.92 6.50 8.15
CA LYS A 27 8.91 7.50 9.22
C LYS A 27 8.07 8.74 8.89
N GLY A 28 7.52 8.82 7.68
CA GLY A 28 6.79 10.01 7.20
C GLY A 28 7.71 11.17 6.84
N GLU A 29 8.99 10.91 6.60
CA GLU A 29 9.93 11.93 6.11
C GLU A 29 9.67 12.20 4.62
N THR A 30 9.80 13.46 4.20
CA THR A 30 9.67 13.83 2.78
C THR A 30 10.82 13.23 1.98
N THR A 31 10.49 12.49 0.93
CA THR A 31 11.48 11.90 0.01
C THR A 31 11.24 12.43 -1.40
N PRO A 32 12.13 13.26 -1.96
CA PRO A 32 11.90 13.94 -3.25
C PRO A 32 11.82 12.99 -4.45
N GLU A 33 12.29 11.75 -4.32
CA GLU A 33 12.20 10.72 -5.37
C GLU A 33 10.80 10.09 -5.49
N TYR A 34 9.91 10.30 -4.53
CA TYR A 34 8.60 9.67 -4.51
C TYR A 34 7.49 10.70 -4.60
N THR A 35 6.54 10.44 -5.49
CA THR A 35 5.26 11.15 -5.54
C THR A 35 4.22 10.35 -4.76
N LEU A 36 3.53 11.03 -3.85
CA LEU A 36 2.42 10.43 -3.11
C LEU A 36 1.17 10.38 -3.99
N LEU A 37 0.52 9.22 -4.03
CA LEU A 37 -0.78 9.02 -4.65
C LEU A 37 -1.70 8.35 -3.63
N ALA A 38 -2.75 9.03 -3.22
CA ALA A 38 -3.75 8.48 -2.32
C ALA A 38 -4.82 7.72 -3.11
N ILE A 39 -5.29 6.61 -2.57
CA ILE A 39 -6.37 5.79 -3.11
C ILE A 39 -7.48 5.77 -2.08
N SER A 40 -8.60 6.42 -2.38
CA SER A 40 -9.66 6.66 -1.41
C SER A 40 -11.00 6.11 -1.88
N ILE A 41 -11.87 5.82 -0.92
CA ILE A 41 -13.30 5.63 -1.17
C ILE A 41 -13.97 6.94 -1.60
N PHE A 42 -13.41 8.09 -1.19
CA PHE A 42 -13.94 9.41 -1.49
C PHE A 42 -13.28 9.98 -2.74
N ASP A 43 -14.06 10.66 -3.58
CA ASP A 43 -13.61 11.28 -4.83
C ASP A 43 -12.89 12.63 -4.63
N HIS A 44 -12.80 13.08 -3.38
CA HIS A 44 -12.08 14.27 -2.96
C HIS A 44 -11.61 14.12 -1.50
N TRP A 45 -10.77 15.06 -1.06
CA TRP A 45 -10.39 15.18 0.34
C TRP A 45 -11.57 15.75 1.12
N LEU A 46 -12.02 15.02 2.14
CA LEU A 46 -13.14 15.43 2.98
C LEU A 46 -12.83 16.71 3.74
N ASN A 47 -13.83 17.58 3.86
CA ASN A 47 -13.82 18.68 4.82
C ASN A 47 -14.22 18.20 6.23
N ASP A 48 -14.21 19.11 7.20
CA ASP A 48 -14.48 18.78 8.61
C ASP A 48 -15.91 18.24 8.80
N GLU A 49 -16.90 18.84 8.12
CA GLU A 49 -18.29 18.39 8.17
C GLU A 49 -18.45 16.98 7.60
N GLU A 50 -17.84 16.71 6.45
CA GLU A 50 -17.87 15.41 5.77
C GLU A 50 -17.13 14.33 6.57
N CYS A 51 -16.03 14.68 7.25
CA CYS A 51 -15.35 13.77 8.16
C CYS A 51 -16.28 13.33 9.30
N MET A 52 -17.04 14.27 9.88
CA MET A 52 -18.00 13.96 10.92
C MET A 52 -19.15 13.09 10.41
N GLU A 53 -19.64 13.35 9.20
CA GLU A 53 -20.71 12.58 8.59
C GLU A 53 -20.26 11.15 8.23
N PHE A 54 -19.10 10.99 7.61
CA PHE A 54 -18.69 9.72 7.00
C PHE A 54 -17.74 8.85 7.83
N LEU A 55 -17.03 9.40 8.81
CA LEU A 55 -15.97 8.69 9.56
C LEU A 55 -16.25 8.56 11.06
N HIS A 56 -17.04 9.44 11.68
CA HIS A 56 -17.18 9.46 13.15
C HIS A 56 -17.86 8.19 13.71
N MET A 57 -18.93 7.70 13.06
CA MET A 57 -19.64 6.48 13.44
C MET A 57 -20.28 5.78 12.22
N PRO A 58 -19.47 5.25 11.28
CA PRO A 58 -20.01 4.56 10.13
C PRO A 58 -20.76 3.29 10.56
N GLN A 59 -21.87 3.00 9.88
CA GLN A 59 -22.60 1.75 10.08
C GLN A 59 -21.70 0.55 9.72
N LEU A 60 -21.80 -0.56 10.45
CA LEU A 60 -20.96 -1.74 10.25
C LEU A 60 -20.98 -2.24 8.79
N GLY A 61 -22.15 -2.26 8.16
CA GLY A 61 -22.28 -2.68 6.76
C GLY A 61 -21.51 -1.77 5.79
N GLU A 62 -21.41 -0.47 6.07
CA GLU A 62 -20.63 0.47 5.26
C GLU A 62 -19.13 0.25 5.45
N ILE A 63 -18.67 0.00 6.69
CA ILE A 63 -17.27 -0.37 6.96
C ILE A 63 -16.89 -1.63 6.18
N GLU A 64 -17.74 -2.67 6.24
CA GLU A 64 -17.51 -3.92 5.53
C GLU A 64 -17.50 -3.74 4.01
N ARG A 65 -18.42 -2.93 3.47
CA ARG A 65 -18.47 -2.59 2.04
C ARG A 65 -17.20 -1.87 1.61
N ARG A 66 -16.75 -0.84 2.33
CA ARG A 66 -15.52 -0.08 2.03
C ARG A 66 -14.29 -0.98 2.10
N CYS A 67 -14.17 -1.82 3.13
CA CYS A 67 -13.10 -2.82 3.22
C CYS A 67 -13.11 -3.77 2.03
N LEU A 68 -14.28 -4.23 1.59
CA LEU A 68 -14.41 -5.14 0.45
C LEU A 68 -13.92 -4.51 -0.86
N VAL A 69 -14.19 -3.23 -1.08
CA VAL A 69 -13.72 -2.50 -2.27
C VAL A 69 -12.19 -2.47 -2.31
N PHE A 70 -11.53 -2.14 -1.19
CA PHE A 70 -10.07 -2.20 -1.10
C PHE A 70 -9.53 -3.63 -1.23
N ASP A 71 -10.21 -4.64 -0.69
CA ASP A 71 -9.83 -6.04 -0.88
C ASP A 71 -9.88 -6.45 -2.36
N GLN A 72 -10.86 -5.95 -3.12
CA GLN A 72 -10.95 -6.16 -4.57
C GLN A 72 -9.82 -5.43 -5.31
N PHE A 73 -9.53 -4.18 -4.95
CA PHE A 73 -8.39 -3.45 -5.49
C PHE A 73 -7.06 -4.19 -5.25
N ASN A 74 -6.85 -4.66 -4.03
CA ASN A 74 -5.66 -5.41 -3.64
C ASN A 74 -5.52 -6.71 -4.44
N LYS A 75 -6.63 -7.40 -4.76
CA LYS A 75 -6.61 -8.56 -5.67
C LYS A 75 -6.12 -8.18 -7.05
N LEU A 76 -6.65 -7.10 -7.63
CA LEU A 76 -6.22 -6.61 -8.94
C LEU A 76 -4.73 -6.24 -8.96
N LEU A 77 -4.22 -5.60 -7.91
CA LEU A 77 -2.79 -5.31 -7.77
C LEU A 77 -1.94 -6.59 -7.74
N MET A 78 -2.36 -7.60 -6.98
CA MET A 78 -1.64 -8.88 -6.87
C MET A 78 -1.57 -9.66 -8.18
N GLU A 79 -2.53 -9.46 -9.08
CA GLU A 79 -2.56 -10.05 -10.42
C GLU A 79 -1.66 -9.29 -11.41
N ARG A 80 -1.43 -7.99 -11.17
CA ARG A 80 -0.66 -7.11 -12.06
C ARG A 80 0.80 -6.92 -11.67
N SER A 81 1.14 -7.16 -10.40
CA SER A 81 2.49 -6.97 -9.89
C SER A 81 2.87 -8.01 -8.85
N SER A 82 4.16 -8.31 -8.80
CA SER A 82 4.78 -8.96 -7.67
C SER A 82 4.68 -8.07 -6.43
N ILE A 83 4.29 -8.68 -5.31
CA ILE A 83 4.17 -7.98 -4.04
C ILE A 83 5.06 -8.64 -3.00
N LEU A 84 5.90 -7.84 -2.36
CA LEU A 84 6.80 -8.28 -1.31
C LEU A 84 6.50 -7.54 -0.01
N ALA A 85 6.43 -8.30 1.08
CA ALA A 85 6.50 -7.72 2.41
C ALA A 85 7.94 -7.35 2.73
N PHE A 86 8.15 -6.37 3.60
CA PHE A 86 9.47 -6.05 4.11
C PHE A 86 9.44 -5.84 5.61
N ARG A 87 10.60 -6.02 6.25
CA ARG A 87 10.83 -5.66 7.65
C ARG A 87 12.23 -5.10 7.78
N PHE A 88 12.40 -4.11 8.65
CA PHE A 88 13.73 -3.64 8.98
C PHE A 88 14.42 -4.59 9.97
N LYS A 89 15.71 -4.79 9.76
CA LYS A 89 16.60 -5.62 10.59
C LYS A 89 17.85 -4.83 10.99
N GLY A 90 18.61 -5.43 11.90
CA GLY A 90 19.85 -4.86 12.44
C GLY A 90 19.63 -4.17 13.77
N ARG A 91 20.73 -3.86 14.47
CA ARG A 91 20.74 -3.27 15.82
C ARG A 91 20.01 -1.91 15.86
N ILE A 92 20.09 -1.16 14.76
CA ILE A 92 19.46 0.16 14.58
C ILE A 92 18.16 0.05 13.74
N LYS A 93 17.74 -1.17 13.35
CA LYS A 93 16.56 -1.44 12.50
C LYS A 93 16.46 -0.52 11.27
N SER A 94 17.56 -0.33 10.57
CA SER A 94 17.62 0.54 9.39
C SER A 94 17.67 -0.22 8.06
N LEU A 95 18.03 -1.51 8.08
CA LEU A 95 18.25 -2.28 6.86
C LEU A 95 17.01 -3.09 6.47
N PRO A 96 16.36 -2.80 5.32
CA PRO A 96 15.19 -3.57 4.92
C PRO A 96 15.58 -5.00 4.51
N SER A 97 14.69 -5.92 4.87
CA SER A 97 14.72 -7.33 4.48
C SER A 97 13.38 -7.67 3.85
N PHE A 98 13.44 -7.98 2.55
CA PHE A 98 12.28 -8.28 1.71
C PHE A 98 11.91 -9.75 1.80
N LYS A 99 10.62 -10.05 1.68
CA LYS A 99 10.07 -11.39 1.86
C LYS A 99 8.94 -11.65 0.88
N LYS A 100 8.99 -12.81 0.24
CA LYS A 100 7.88 -13.40 -0.50
C LYS A 100 6.87 -13.98 0.49
N PHE A 101 5.61 -13.95 0.09
CA PHE A 101 4.55 -14.67 0.76
C PHE A 101 4.68 -16.16 0.43
N SER A 102 4.49 -17.02 1.42
CA SER A 102 4.57 -18.48 1.22
C SER A 102 3.46 -19.05 0.35
N SER A 103 2.33 -18.35 0.25
CA SER A 103 1.21 -18.70 -0.62
C SER A 103 0.36 -17.48 -0.93
N SER A 104 -0.50 -17.59 -1.95
CA SER A 104 -1.49 -16.57 -2.30
C SER A 104 -2.44 -16.29 -1.14
N GLY A 105 -2.88 -17.32 -0.41
CA GLY A 105 -3.75 -17.14 0.77
C GLY A 105 -3.10 -16.31 1.88
N VAL A 106 -1.79 -16.47 2.12
CA VAL A 106 -1.08 -15.64 3.09
C VAL A 106 -0.93 -14.20 2.58
N LYS A 107 -0.73 -14.01 1.27
CA LYS A 107 -0.68 -12.68 0.64
C LYS A 107 -2.02 -11.95 0.81
N TYR A 108 -3.13 -12.61 0.45
CA TYR A 108 -4.49 -12.07 0.61
C TYR A 108 -4.80 -11.75 2.07
N SER A 109 -4.50 -12.66 3.00
CA SER A 109 -4.73 -12.41 4.42
C SER A 109 -3.89 -11.26 4.97
N TYR A 110 -2.68 -11.02 4.44
CA TYR A 110 -1.82 -9.93 4.91
C TYR A 110 -2.29 -8.57 4.37
N MET A 111 -2.76 -8.51 3.13
CA MET A 111 -3.27 -7.29 2.49
C MET A 111 -4.79 -7.15 2.60
N LYS A 112 -5.39 -7.76 3.62
CA LYS A 112 -6.81 -7.56 3.89
C LYS A 112 -7.01 -6.17 4.50
N GLN A 113 -7.91 -5.36 3.95
CA GLN A 113 -8.20 -4.01 4.43
C GLN A 113 -8.80 -4.06 5.84
N THR A 114 -8.34 -3.15 6.69
CA THR A 114 -8.83 -2.95 8.05
C THR A 114 -8.99 -1.48 8.45
N SER A 115 -8.54 -0.54 7.60
CA SER A 115 -8.46 0.91 7.85
C SER A 115 -7.64 1.27 9.11
N MET A 116 -6.64 0.46 9.44
CA MET A 116 -5.76 0.63 10.62
C MET A 116 -4.26 0.68 10.27
N GLY A 117 -3.90 0.87 9.00
CA GLY A 117 -2.52 0.91 8.56
C GLY A 117 -1.70 -0.37 8.81
N LYS A 118 -2.32 -1.55 8.74
CA LYS A 118 -1.71 -2.84 9.12
C LYS A 118 -0.70 -3.35 8.11
N TYR A 119 -0.93 -3.15 6.82
CA TYR A 119 -0.01 -3.66 5.80
C TYR A 119 0.85 -2.58 5.17
N LYS A 120 2.10 -2.97 4.94
CA LYS A 120 3.09 -2.22 4.16
C LYS A 120 3.83 -3.19 3.25
N VAL A 121 3.87 -2.86 1.97
CA VAL A 121 4.46 -3.70 0.93
C VAL A 121 5.21 -2.86 -0.10
N ILE A 122 6.07 -3.51 -0.88
CA ILE A 122 6.62 -2.94 -2.11
C ILE A 122 6.06 -3.71 -3.31
N LEU A 123 5.97 -2.99 -4.43
CA LEU A 123 5.59 -3.50 -5.74
C LEU A 123 6.76 -3.22 -6.70
N PRO A 124 7.75 -4.14 -6.78
CA PRO A 124 8.97 -3.92 -7.57
C PRO A 124 8.69 -3.61 -9.04
N ASP A 125 7.68 -4.24 -9.63
CA ASP A 125 7.34 -4.02 -11.05
C ASP A 125 6.76 -2.63 -11.32
N PHE A 126 6.27 -1.95 -10.27
CA PHE A 126 5.71 -0.60 -10.36
C PHE A 126 6.66 0.49 -9.81
N ASP A 127 7.86 0.10 -9.36
CA ASP A 127 8.76 0.95 -8.58
C ASP A 127 8.03 1.74 -7.47
N ALA A 128 7.12 1.06 -6.77
CA ALA A 128 6.18 1.67 -5.84
C ALA A 128 6.18 1.02 -4.47
N VAL A 129 5.88 1.83 -3.46
CA VAL A 129 5.63 1.39 -2.08
C VAL A 129 4.16 1.63 -1.78
N TYR A 130 3.48 0.66 -1.16
CA TYR A 130 2.04 0.74 -0.91
C TYR A 130 1.70 0.40 0.54
N PHE A 131 0.94 1.30 1.17
CA PHE A 131 0.48 1.17 2.54
C PHE A 131 -1.04 1.16 2.60
N GLU A 132 -1.55 0.36 3.53
CA GLU A 132 -2.82 0.67 4.14
C GLU A 132 -2.67 1.98 4.90
N GLY A 133 -3.60 2.91 4.70
CA GLY A 133 -3.66 4.14 5.48
C GLY A 133 -4.79 4.08 6.51
N TYR A 134 -5.33 5.27 6.78
CA TYR A 134 -6.45 5.51 7.67
C TYR A 134 -7.59 6.15 6.89
N ASP A 135 -8.74 6.32 7.52
CA ASP A 135 -9.85 7.11 6.97
C ASP A 135 -10.25 6.67 5.56
N ASP A 136 -10.33 5.35 5.37
CA ASP A 136 -10.67 4.68 4.12
C ASP A 136 -9.83 5.18 2.92
N THR A 137 -8.54 5.48 3.20
CA THR A 137 -7.57 5.95 2.23
C THR A 137 -6.27 5.18 2.37
N ASN A 138 -5.81 4.55 1.27
CA ASN A 138 -4.54 3.88 1.17
C ASN A 138 -3.53 4.72 0.39
N ILE A 139 -2.24 4.50 0.59
CA ILE A 139 -1.20 5.41 0.08
C ILE A 139 -0.19 4.66 -0.77
N PHE A 140 0.03 5.15 -1.98
CA PHE A 140 1.19 4.82 -2.81
C PHE A 140 2.26 5.90 -2.70
N PHE A 141 3.51 5.45 -2.66
CA PHE A 141 4.68 6.25 -2.96
C PHE A 141 5.24 5.74 -4.28
N LEU A 142 5.08 6.53 -5.34
CA LEU A 142 5.48 6.19 -6.70
C LEU A 142 6.84 6.81 -7.00
N LYS A 143 7.83 5.99 -7.36
CA LYS A 143 9.10 6.47 -7.88
C LYS A 143 9.10 6.63 -9.40
N ASP A 144 8.25 5.85 -10.08
CA ASP A 144 7.96 5.99 -11.51
C ASP A 144 6.50 6.45 -11.70
N LEU A 145 6.30 7.65 -12.25
CA LEU A 145 4.95 8.15 -12.52
C LEU A 145 4.28 7.49 -13.73
N SER A 146 5.02 6.75 -14.56
CA SER A 146 4.46 6.05 -15.72
C SER A 146 3.42 4.99 -15.33
N VAL A 147 3.48 4.49 -14.09
CA VAL A 147 2.54 3.48 -13.58
C VAL A 147 1.25 4.07 -13.01
N LYS A 148 1.18 5.39 -12.77
CA LYS A 148 0.00 6.06 -12.21
C LYS A 148 -1.28 5.77 -13.02
N PRO A 149 -1.30 5.88 -14.37
CA PRO A 149 -2.49 5.55 -15.16
C PRO A 149 -2.92 4.07 -15.06
N ILE A 150 -1.99 3.16 -14.75
CA ILE A 150 -2.33 1.76 -14.51
C ILE A 150 -3.06 1.64 -13.17
N ILE A 151 -2.53 2.27 -12.13
CA ILE A 151 -3.12 2.27 -10.79
C ILE A 151 -4.52 2.92 -10.81
N GLU A 152 -4.67 4.06 -11.47
CA GLU A 152 -5.96 4.75 -11.66
C GLU A 152 -7.00 3.84 -12.32
N LYS A 153 -6.64 3.16 -13.41
CA LYS A 153 -7.53 2.20 -14.08
C LYS A 153 -7.91 1.01 -13.20
N LEU A 154 -7.05 0.59 -12.28
CA LEU A 154 -7.38 -0.48 -11.33
C LEU A 154 -8.31 0.02 -10.22
N ALA A 155 -8.10 1.26 -9.75
CA ALA A 155 -8.95 1.90 -8.74
C ALA A 155 -10.36 2.12 -9.28
N GLU A 156 -10.48 2.69 -10.49
CA GLU A 156 -11.76 2.96 -11.17
C GLU A 156 -12.60 1.69 -11.32
N LYS A 157 -11.96 0.55 -11.65
CA LYS A 157 -12.65 -0.75 -11.83
C LYS A 157 -13.40 -1.24 -10.60
N VAL A 158 -13.00 -0.80 -9.41
CA VAL A 158 -13.65 -1.19 -8.15
C VAL A 158 -14.38 -0.02 -7.49
N GLY A 159 -14.38 1.16 -8.10
CA GLY A 159 -15.01 2.37 -7.56
C GLY A 159 -14.18 3.09 -6.50
N LEU A 160 -12.85 3.02 -6.59
CA LEU A 160 -11.93 3.86 -5.81
C LEU A 160 -11.43 5.04 -6.64
N TYR A 161 -11.02 6.08 -5.94
CA TYR A 161 -10.52 7.33 -6.53
C TYR A 161 -9.06 7.55 -6.19
N CYS A 162 -8.32 8.10 -7.15
CA CYS A 162 -6.94 8.52 -6.97
C CYS A 162 -6.89 10.01 -6.65
N LEU A 163 -6.35 10.37 -5.49
CA LEU A 163 -6.22 11.75 -5.04
C LEU A 163 -4.74 12.14 -4.97
N GLU A 164 -4.43 13.33 -5.48
CA GLU A 164 -3.12 13.94 -5.29
C GLU A 164 -3.08 14.60 -3.91
N HIS A 165 -1.97 14.41 -3.19
CA HIS A 165 -1.73 15.14 -1.96
C HIS A 165 -1.40 16.59 -2.32
N ARG A 166 -2.13 17.54 -1.73
CA ARG A 166 -1.83 18.97 -1.86
C ARG A 166 -0.53 19.35 -1.16
#